data_AF-A0A848RKI9-F1
#
_entry.id   AF-A0A848RKI9-F1
#
_cell.length_a   1.000
_cell.length_b   1.000
_cell.length_c   1.000
_cell.angle_alpha   90.00
_cell.angle_beta   90.00
_cell.angle_gamma   90.00
#
_symmetry.space_group_name_H-M   'P 1'
#
loop_
_entity.id
_entity.type
_entity.pdbx_description
1 polymer ?
#
loop_
_entity_poly.entity_id
_entity_poly.type
_entity_poly.pdbx_seq_one_letter_code
_entity_poly.pdbx_strand_id
1 'polypeptide(L)'
;MFSKNRYKIFYIFSVIVFILSLIFFIYSFANKKYSTELISENKKIEEQINSIENKSKGITENIDALEIEFNLKSQEFYEKYGYQFESNKSEEINRLKKDYLDKNKKIISEIKERLIAYGDYFDSDIYKKEGYDKSVSDFLELSSKSNLDKHENIYNEINIKSLVENSNGFVKTILGLNKNSKELNVLIFYASIYSSSIYYYINDETSSLSEIYSDVNNLLNIYKEIERKGYKTGKLNSENLVYLNDFIQERVSNYYKNLGILKALEKSDKNEQK
;
A
#
# COMPACT_ATOMS: atom_id res chain seq x y z
N MET A 1 57.88 21.51 -109.84
CA MET A 1 58.32 22.69 -109.06
C MET A 1 57.29 22.96 -107.96
N PHE A 2 57.40 22.27 -106.81
CA PHE A 2 56.46 22.44 -105.68
C PHE A 2 56.85 23.70 -104.89
N SER A 3 55.92 24.66 -104.80
CA SER A 3 56.21 25.99 -104.26
C SER A 3 56.62 25.92 -102.78
N LYS A 4 57.64 26.70 -102.41
CA LYS A 4 58.13 26.94 -101.04
C LYS A 4 57.01 27.21 -100.00
N ASN A 5 55.82 27.64 -100.45
CA ASN A 5 54.65 27.92 -99.62
C ASN A 5 53.91 26.67 -99.11
N ARG A 6 53.90 25.54 -99.84
CA ARG A 6 53.21 24.32 -99.35
C ARG A 6 53.93 23.70 -98.15
N TYR A 7 55.26 23.66 -98.16
CA TYR A 7 56.07 23.19 -97.03
C TYR A 7 55.90 24.05 -95.78
N LYS A 8 55.79 25.38 -95.92
CA LYS A 8 55.48 26.29 -94.80
C LYS A 8 54.12 26.00 -94.18
N ILE A 9 53.09 25.73 -94.99
CA ILE A 9 51.74 25.41 -94.50
C ILE A 9 51.73 24.06 -93.77
N PHE A 10 52.37 23.03 -94.34
CA PHE A 10 52.50 21.72 -93.66
C PHE A 10 53.30 21.81 -92.36
N TYR A 11 54.34 22.64 -92.31
CA TYR A 11 55.11 22.87 -91.09
C TYR A 11 54.27 23.54 -89.99
N ILE A 12 53.53 24.61 -90.32
CA ILE A 12 52.61 25.28 -89.38
C ILE A 12 51.53 24.30 -88.90
N PHE A 13 50.96 23.51 -89.81
CA PHE A 13 49.95 22.50 -89.46
C PHE A 13 50.52 21.42 -88.52
N SER A 14 51.73 20.95 -88.78
CA SER A 14 52.42 19.98 -87.92
C SER A 14 52.71 20.54 -86.52
N VAL A 15 53.09 21.82 -86.42
CA VAL A 15 53.28 22.50 -85.12
C VAL A 15 51.96 22.62 -84.35
N ILE A 16 50.86 22.96 -85.03
CA ILE A 16 49.53 23.03 -84.40
C ILE A 16 49.08 21.66 -83.91
N VAL A 17 49.22 20.60 -84.72
CA VAL A 17 48.89 19.23 -84.32
C VAL A 17 49.76 18.77 -83.15
N PHE A 18 51.04 19.14 -83.14
CA PHE A 18 51.95 18.83 -82.03
C PHE A 18 51.51 19.53 -80.73
N ILE A 19 51.17 20.82 -80.79
CA ILE A 19 50.67 21.57 -79.63
C ILE A 19 49.36 20.97 -79.10
N LEU A 20 48.41 20.65 -79.99
CA LEU A 20 47.15 20.01 -79.60
C LEU A 20 47.36 18.63 -78.98
N SER A 21 48.27 17.83 -79.55
CA SER A 21 48.64 16.51 -79.01
C SER A 21 49.31 16.64 -77.64
N LEU A 22 50.14 17.66 -77.44
CA LEU A 22 50.80 17.94 -76.17
C LEU A 22 49.79 18.34 -75.09
N ILE A 23 48.82 19.20 -75.43
CA ILE A 23 47.73 19.58 -74.52
C ILE A 23 46.90 18.35 -74.15
N PHE A 24 46.55 17.51 -75.12
CA PHE A 24 45.78 16.29 -74.88
C PHE A 24 46.55 15.28 -74.00
N PHE A 25 47.85 15.16 -74.23
CA PHE A 25 48.74 14.31 -73.43
C PHE A 25 48.83 14.81 -71.98
N ILE A 26 49.04 16.11 -71.76
CA ILE A 26 49.07 16.71 -70.42
C ILE A 26 47.73 16.53 -69.70
N TYR A 27 46.61 16.78 -70.39
CA TYR A 27 45.27 16.60 -69.83
C TYR A 27 45.00 15.13 -69.47
N SER A 28 45.33 14.19 -70.35
CA SER A 28 45.18 12.75 -70.10
C SER A 28 46.03 12.28 -68.91
N PHE A 29 47.28 12.75 -68.83
CA PHE A 29 48.18 12.40 -67.73
C PHE A 29 47.70 12.97 -66.39
N ALA A 30 47.25 14.23 -66.37
CA ALA A 30 46.67 14.84 -65.18
C ALA A 30 45.39 14.10 -64.74
N ASN A 31 44.48 13.80 -65.66
CA ASN A 31 43.22 13.13 -65.35
C ASN A 31 43.44 11.70 -64.84
N LYS A 32 44.44 10.98 -65.37
CA LYS A 32 44.84 9.66 -64.85
C LYS A 32 45.36 9.76 -63.41
N LYS A 33 46.16 10.78 -63.08
CA LYS A 33 46.67 11.01 -61.73
C LYS A 33 45.52 11.33 -60.76
N TYR A 34 44.65 12.30 -61.10
CA TYR A 34 43.49 12.66 -60.28
C TYR A 34 42.52 11.49 -60.08
N SER A 35 42.25 10.70 -61.13
CA SER A 35 41.39 9.52 -61.01
C SER A 35 41.99 8.46 -60.07
N THR A 36 43.30 8.24 -60.13
CA THR A 36 43.99 7.28 -59.24
C THR A 36 43.97 7.77 -57.78
N GLU A 37 44.12 9.07 -57.56
CA GLU A 37 44.06 9.70 -56.23
C GLU A 37 42.65 9.59 -55.64
N LEU A 38 41.60 9.91 -56.41
CA LEU A 38 40.20 9.75 -56.01
C LEU A 38 39.84 8.29 -55.70
N ILE A 39 40.32 7.32 -56.48
CA ILE A 39 40.12 5.89 -56.20
C ILE A 39 40.80 5.50 -54.89
N SER A 40 42.00 6.02 -54.62
CA SER A 40 42.71 5.75 -53.38
C SER A 40 42.02 6.39 -52.17
N GLU A 41 41.49 7.59 -52.29
CA GLU A 41 40.72 8.27 -51.24
C GLU A 41 39.41 7.54 -50.96
N ASN A 42 38.66 7.15 -52.00
CA ASN A 42 37.43 6.37 -51.82
C ASN A 42 37.67 5.04 -51.10
N LYS A 43 38.75 4.32 -51.44
CA LYS A 43 39.12 3.10 -50.71
C LYS A 43 39.46 3.36 -49.24
N LYS A 44 40.18 4.43 -48.93
CA LYS A 44 40.47 4.83 -47.54
C LYS A 44 39.19 5.18 -46.78
N ILE A 45 38.26 5.89 -47.42
CA ILE A 45 36.97 6.24 -46.82
C ILE A 45 36.15 4.96 -46.56
N GLU A 46 36.12 4.02 -47.50
CA GLU A 46 35.45 2.73 -47.34
C GLU A 46 36.04 1.92 -46.17
N GLU A 47 37.36 1.86 -46.05
CA GLU A 47 38.05 1.23 -44.91
C GLU A 47 37.72 1.94 -43.58
N GLN A 48 37.63 3.27 -43.57
CA GLN A 48 37.24 4.05 -42.39
C GLN A 48 35.78 3.79 -42.00
N ILE A 49 34.86 3.75 -42.96
CA ILE A 49 33.44 3.44 -42.72
C ILE A 49 33.32 2.04 -42.11
N ASN A 50 33.97 1.05 -42.70
CA ASN A 50 33.97 -0.32 -42.19
C ASN A 50 34.57 -0.41 -40.78
N SER A 51 35.63 0.37 -40.49
CA SER A 51 36.20 0.42 -39.15
C SER A 51 35.24 1.05 -38.13
N ILE A 52 34.52 2.10 -38.50
CA ILE A 52 33.53 2.77 -37.63
C ILE A 52 32.34 1.85 -37.39
N GLU A 53 31.84 1.17 -38.43
CA GLU A 53 30.71 0.24 -38.31
C GLU A 53 31.04 -0.93 -37.38
N ASN A 54 32.22 -1.53 -37.53
CA ASN A 54 32.69 -2.58 -36.63
C ASN A 54 32.84 -2.10 -35.18
N LYS A 55 33.35 -0.87 -34.97
CA LYS A 55 33.40 -0.26 -33.63
C LYS A 55 32.01 -0.03 -33.05
N SER A 56 31.08 0.49 -33.85
CA SER A 56 29.71 0.73 -33.43
C SER A 56 29.03 -0.57 -33.01
N LYS A 57 29.20 -1.64 -33.81
CA LYS A 57 28.66 -2.96 -33.49
C LYS A 57 29.22 -3.49 -32.17
N GLY A 58 30.53 -3.39 -31.96
CA GLY A 58 31.15 -3.78 -30.68
C GLY A 58 30.68 -2.94 -29.49
N ILE A 59 30.39 -1.66 -29.69
CA ILE A 59 29.81 -0.80 -28.63
C ILE A 59 28.38 -1.23 -28.31
N THR A 60 27.55 -1.50 -29.31
CA THR A 60 26.17 -1.97 -29.11
C THR A 60 26.14 -3.30 -28.36
N GLU A 61 26.97 -4.26 -28.77
CA GLU A 61 27.08 -5.56 -28.08
C GLU A 61 27.52 -5.40 -26.61
N ASN A 62 28.42 -4.46 -26.32
CA ASN A 62 28.83 -4.14 -24.95
C ASN A 62 27.70 -3.50 -24.13
N ILE A 63 26.89 -2.62 -24.74
CA ILE A 63 25.75 -1.99 -24.07
C ILE A 63 24.72 -3.05 -23.70
N ASP A 64 24.37 -3.94 -24.64
CA ASP A 64 23.41 -5.02 -24.40
C ASP A 64 23.90 -5.96 -23.29
N ALA A 65 25.19 -6.31 -23.28
CA ALA A 65 25.80 -7.13 -22.24
C ALA A 65 25.75 -6.45 -20.86
N LEU A 66 26.05 -5.15 -20.80
CA LEU A 66 25.99 -4.35 -19.57
C LEU A 66 24.55 -4.23 -19.04
N GLU A 67 23.56 -4.08 -19.92
CA GLU A 67 22.15 -4.02 -19.54
C GLU A 67 21.67 -5.35 -18.94
N ILE A 68 22.05 -6.48 -19.55
CA ILE A 68 21.76 -7.81 -19.00
C ILE A 68 22.42 -7.98 -17.62
N GLU A 69 23.70 -7.62 -17.48
CA GLU A 69 24.42 -7.72 -16.20
C GLU A 69 23.78 -6.83 -15.12
N PHE A 70 23.39 -5.61 -15.49
CA PHE A 70 22.72 -4.67 -14.60
C PHE A 70 21.38 -5.22 -14.11
N ASN A 71 20.56 -5.78 -15.02
CA ASN A 71 19.27 -6.34 -14.67
C ASN A 71 19.40 -7.56 -13.74
N LEU A 72 20.37 -8.45 -14.01
CA LEU A 72 20.65 -9.59 -13.14
C LEU A 72 21.07 -9.15 -11.74
N LYS A 73 22.03 -8.20 -11.65
CA LYS A 73 22.48 -7.67 -10.35
C LYS A 73 21.37 -6.93 -9.61
N SER A 74 20.51 -6.20 -10.32
CA SER A 74 19.37 -5.51 -9.73
C SER A 74 18.32 -6.49 -9.19
N GLN A 75 18.09 -7.61 -9.88
CA GLN A 75 17.23 -8.68 -9.40
C GLN A 75 17.83 -9.39 -8.17
N GLU A 76 19.11 -9.77 -8.21
CA GLU A 76 19.82 -10.34 -7.06
C GLU A 76 19.75 -9.43 -5.83
N PHE A 77 19.88 -8.11 -6.05
CA PHE A 77 19.74 -7.10 -5.01
C PHE A 77 18.31 -7.08 -4.43
N TYR A 78 17.29 -7.11 -5.29
CA TYR A 78 15.90 -7.18 -4.84
C TYR A 78 15.59 -8.45 -4.05
N GLU A 79 16.05 -9.61 -4.52
CA GLU A 79 15.86 -10.89 -3.81
C GLU A 79 16.54 -10.89 -2.44
N LYS A 80 17.72 -10.26 -2.33
CA LYS A 80 18.49 -10.21 -1.10
C LYS A 80 17.97 -9.19 -0.08
N TYR A 81 17.52 -8.02 -0.55
CA TYR A 81 17.23 -6.87 0.30
C TYR A 81 15.75 -6.46 0.31
N GLY A 82 14.94 -6.96 -0.61
CA GLY A 82 13.50 -6.73 -0.70
C GLY A 82 13.08 -5.39 -1.32
N TYR A 83 14.01 -4.61 -1.88
CA TYR A 83 13.71 -3.34 -2.56
C TYR A 83 14.54 -3.17 -3.85
N GLN A 84 14.01 -2.39 -4.79
CA GLN A 84 14.64 -2.17 -6.10
C GLN A 84 15.86 -1.25 -5.96
N PHE A 85 16.96 -1.61 -6.63
CA PHE A 85 18.20 -0.83 -6.59
C PHE A 85 18.03 0.59 -7.16
N GLU A 86 17.15 0.76 -8.16
CA GLU A 86 16.87 2.04 -8.80
C GLU A 86 15.77 2.87 -8.14
N SER A 87 15.00 2.30 -7.20
CA SER A 87 13.96 3.09 -6.54
C SER A 87 14.61 4.11 -5.60
N ASN A 88 14.22 5.38 -5.76
CA ASN A 88 14.62 6.39 -4.78
C ASN A 88 14.10 5.91 -3.42
N LYS A 89 14.99 5.85 -2.41
CA LYS A 89 14.64 5.40 -1.07
C LYS A 89 13.38 6.10 -0.52
N SER A 90 13.17 7.37 -0.88
CA SER A 90 11.95 8.10 -0.53
C SER A 90 10.70 7.57 -1.23
N GLU A 91 10.78 7.20 -2.52
CA GLU A 91 9.66 6.57 -3.25
C GLU A 91 9.31 5.20 -2.68
N GLU A 92 10.32 4.40 -2.32
CA GLU A 92 10.12 3.10 -1.68
C GLU A 92 9.47 3.24 -0.30
N ILE A 93 9.94 4.19 0.52
CA ILE A 93 9.33 4.52 1.81
C ILE A 93 7.86 4.93 1.63
N ASN A 94 7.55 5.77 0.63
CA ASN A 94 6.19 6.22 0.35
C ASN A 94 5.30 5.06 -0.13
N ARG A 95 5.82 4.17 -0.97
CA ARG A 95 5.13 2.95 -1.41
C ARG A 95 4.78 2.06 -0.22
N LEU A 96 5.75 1.77 0.65
CA LEU A 96 5.54 0.97 1.85
C LEU A 96 4.55 1.63 2.82
N LYS A 97 4.66 2.95 3.04
CA LYS A 97 3.69 3.69 3.87
C LYS A 97 2.27 3.52 3.34
N LYS A 98 2.07 3.67 2.03
CA LYS A 98 0.75 3.49 1.40
C LYS A 98 0.21 2.06 1.59
N ASP A 99 1.05 1.05 1.35
CA ASP A 99 0.68 -0.36 1.54
C ASP A 99 0.23 -0.64 2.99
N TYR A 100 1.01 -0.22 3.99
CA TYR A 100 0.65 -0.41 5.41
C TYR A 100 -0.58 0.40 5.83
N LEU A 101 -0.80 1.60 5.27
CA LEU A 101 -2.03 2.37 5.49
C LEU A 101 -3.26 1.64 4.92
N ASP A 102 -3.17 1.11 3.72
CA ASP A 102 -4.27 0.37 3.09
C ASP A 102 -4.55 -0.96 3.80
N LYS A 103 -3.51 -1.67 4.27
CA LYS A 103 -3.66 -2.82 5.18
C LYS A 103 -4.42 -2.45 6.45
N ASN A 104 -4.14 -1.31 7.07
CA ASN A 104 -4.84 -0.86 8.26
C ASN A 104 -6.31 -0.48 7.99
N LYS A 105 -6.61 0.17 6.87
CA LYS A 105 -8.00 0.42 6.45
C LYS A 105 -8.77 -0.89 6.27
N LYS A 106 -8.14 -1.89 5.63
CA LYS A 106 -8.73 -3.21 5.45
C LYS A 106 -9.03 -3.89 6.79
N ILE A 107 -8.08 -3.87 7.73
CA ILE A 107 -8.29 -4.42 9.08
C ILE A 107 -9.48 -3.76 9.78
N ILE A 108 -9.61 -2.43 9.70
CA ILE A 108 -10.75 -1.72 10.29
C ILE A 108 -12.07 -2.19 9.65
N SER A 109 -12.12 -2.35 8.33
CA SER A 109 -13.31 -2.86 7.62
C SER A 109 -13.65 -4.28 8.08
N GLU A 110 -12.67 -5.18 8.12
CA GLU A 110 -12.85 -6.58 8.55
C GLU A 110 -13.38 -6.68 10.00
N ILE A 111 -12.90 -5.82 10.89
CA ILE A 111 -13.42 -5.73 12.27
C ILE A 111 -14.87 -5.25 12.27
N LYS A 112 -15.19 -4.16 11.57
CA LYS A 112 -16.57 -3.63 11.48
C LYS A 112 -17.53 -4.67 10.91
N GLU A 113 -17.18 -5.31 9.79
CA GLU A 113 -17.99 -6.36 9.17
C GLU A 113 -18.25 -7.53 10.13
N ARG A 114 -17.22 -7.94 10.89
CA ARG A 114 -17.38 -9.01 11.87
C ARG A 114 -18.27 -8.60 13.03
N LEU A 115 -18.15 -7.37 13.53
CA LEU A 115 -19.01 -6.84 14.59
C LEU A 115 -20.47 -6.75 14.11
N ILE A 116 -20.73 -6.32 12.87
CA ILE A 116 -22.06 -6.32 12.27
C ILE A 116 -22.65 -7.72 12.22
N ALA A 117 -21.86 -8.73 11.85
CA ALA A 117 -22.32 -10.13 11.83
C ALA A 117 -22.71 -10.65 13.23
N TYR A 118 -22.15 -10.06 14.29
CA TYR A 118 -22.50 -10.33 15.69
C TYR A 118 -23.49 -9.30 16.26
N GLY A 119 -24.16 -8.54 15.39
CA GLY A 119 -25.06 -7.43 15.77
C GLY A 119 -26.13 -7.78 16.78
N ASP A 120 -26.58 -9.04 16.84
CA ASP A 120 -27.55 -9.53 17.84
C ASP A 120 -27.10 -9.33 19.31
N TYR A 121 -25.79 -9.27 19.57
CA TYR A 121 -25.25 -8.97 20.90
C TYR A 121 -25.35 -7.47 21.23
N PHE A 122 -25.36 -6.63 20.20
CA PHE A 122 -25.20 -5.19 20.30
C PHE A 122 -26.51 -4.43 20.11
N ASP A 123 -27.45 -4.99 19.37
CA ASP A 123 -28.73 -4.37 19.05
C ASP A 123 -29.65 -4.35 20.27
N SER A 124 -30.02 -3.14 20.70
CA SER A 124 -31.04 -2.88 21.71
C SER A 124 -31.44 -1.42 21.70
N ASP A 125 -32.69 -1.16 22.10
CA ASP A 125 -33.19 0.19 22.34
C ASP A 125 -32.90 0.70 23.77
N ILE A 126 -32.27 -0.11 24.63
CA ILE A 126 -31.91 0.27 26.00
C ILE A 126 -31.06 1.55 26.04
N TYR A 127 -30.16 1.73 25.06
CA TYR A 127 -29.29 2.91 24.98
C TYR A 127 -30.05 4.20 24.64
N LYS A 128 -31.25 4.06 24.06
CA LYS A 128 -32.10 5.19 23.65
C LYS A 128 -33.10 5.59 24.74
N LYS A 129 -33.11 4.89 25.87
CA LYS A 129 -34.03 5.18 26.97
C LYS A 129 -33.60 6.42 27.74
N GLU A 130 -34.60 7.19 28.16
CA GLU A 130 -34.38 8.35 29.00
C GLU A 130 -33.66 7.96 30.30
N GLY A 131 -32.61 8.71 30.63
CA GLY A 131 -31.79 8.47 31.82
C GLY A 131 -30.77 7.35 31.71
N TYR A 132 -30.60 6.72 30.53
CA TYR A 132 -29.57 5.69 30.31
C TYR A 132 -28.17 6.20 30.64
N ASP A 133 -27.72 7.29 29.99
CA ASP A 133 -26.36 7.83 30.18
C ASP A 133 -26.08 8.21 31.62
N LYS A 134 -27.06 8.83 32.30
CA LYS A 134 -26.95 9.15 33.72
C LYS A 134 -26.79 7.88 34.56
N SER A 135 -27.60 6.86 34.29
CA SER A 135 -27.57 5.59 35.02
C SER A 135 -26.26 4.85 34.81
N VAL A 136 -25.68 4.94 33.60
CA VAL A 136 -24.34 4.40 33.30
C VAL A 136 -23.27 5.16 34.09
N SER A 137 -23.32 6.50 34.09
CA SER A 137 -22.40 7.32 34.88
C SER A 137 -22.47 6.98 36.36
N ASP A 138 -23.67 6.96 36.93
CA ASP A 138 -23.91 6.62 38.34
C ASP A 138 -23.38 5.20 38.65
N PHE A 139 -23.62 4.22 37.77
CA PHE A 139 -23.12 2.85 37.92
C PHE A 139 -21.58 2.76 37.91
N LEU A 140 -20.93 3.49 37.01
CA LEU A 140 -19.47 3.51 36.91
C LEU A 140 -18.84 4.23 38.12
N GLU A 141 -19.46 5.29 38.63
CA GLU A 141 -19.00 5.99 39.85
C GLU A 141 -19.04 5.09 41.09
N LEU A 142 -20.03 4.20 41.20
CA LEU A 142 -20.13 3.22 42.29
C LEU A 142 -18.96 2.23 42.33
N SER A 143 -18.34 1.96 41.18
CA SER A 143 -17.17 1.05 41.11
C SER A 143 -15.91 1.65 41.76
N SER A 144 -15.91 2.95 42.06
CA SER A 144 -14.81 3.59 42.80
C SER A 144 -14.88 3.22 44.29
N LYS A 145 -13.75 2.71 44.82
CA LYS A 145 -13.59 2.04 46.13
C LYS A 145 -14.14 2.78 47.38
N SER A 146 -14.55 4.04 47.28
CA SER A 146 -15.04 4.85 48.41
C SER A 146 -16.56 4.96 48.53
N ASN A 147 -17.32 4.46 47.55
CA ASN A 147 -18.76 4.71 47.47
C ASN A 147 -19.63 3.48 47.73
N LEU A 148 -19.16 2.25 47.48
CA LEU A 148 -19.96 1.02 47.61
C LEU A 148 -20.68 0.85 48.97
N ASP A 149 -20.03 1.21 50.07
CA ASP A 149 -20.60 1.07 51.42
C ASP A 149 -21.73 2.07 51.73
N LYS A 150 -21.96 3.08 50.86
CA LYS A 150 -22.95 4.14 51.06
C LYS A 150 -24.30 3.88 50.40
N HIS A 151 -24.40 2.86 49.54
CA HIS A 151 -25.59 2.62 48.72
C HIS A 151 -26.27 1.31 49.17
N GLU A 152 -27.40 1.44 49.88
CA GLU A 152 -28.17 0.30 50.38
C GLU A 152 -28.88 -0.45 49.23
N ASN A 153 -29.22 0.22 48.12
CA ASN A 153 -29.96 -0.41 47.02
C ASN A 153 -29.70 0.24 45.65
N ILE A 154 -28.47 0.01 45.16
CA ILE A 154 -27.97 0.42 43.83
C ILE A 154 -28.98 0.13 42.71
N TYR A 155 -29.66 -1.02 42.76
CA TYR A 155 -30.64 -1.43 41.75
C TYR A 155 -31.80 -0.45 41.60
N ASN A 156 -32.29 0.08 42.71
CA ASN A 156 -33.38 1.06 42.72
C ASN A 156 -32.86 2.48 42.47
N GLU A 157 -31.71 2.82 43.04
CA GLU A 157 -31.11 4.15 42.93
C GLU A 157 -30.75 4.51 41.48
N ILE A 158 -30.26 3.52 40.71
CA ILE A 158 -29.94 3.65 39.28
C ILE A 158 -31.17 3.39 38.38
N ASN A 159 -32.30 3.02 38.97
CA ASN A 159 -33.53 2.71 38.23
C ASN A 159 -33.32 1.65 37.12
N ILE A 160 -32.44 0.67 37.36
CA ILE A 160 -32.07 -0.38 36.39
C ILE A 160 -33.31 -1.12 35.88
N LYS A 161 -34.31 -1.31 36.75
CA LYS A 161 -35.57 -1.95 36.39
C LYS A 161 -36.24 -1.28 35.19
N SER A 162 -36.39 0.04 35.18
CA SER A 162 -37.08 0.73 34.08
C SER A 162 -36.27 0.72 32.78
N LEU A 163 -34.94 0.70 32.90
CA LEU A 163 -34.04 0.60 31.75
C LEU A 163 -34.09 -0.78 31.12
N VAL A 164 -34.17 -1.85 31.91
CA VAL A 164 -34.16 -3.22 31.40
C VAL A 164 -35.56 -3.69 30.97
N GLU A 165 -36.61 -3.34 31.73
CA GLU A 165 -37.97 -3.77 31.40
C GLU A 165 -38.47 -3.16 30.08
N ASN A 166 -39.11 -3.98 29.26
CA ASN A 166 -39.65 -3.59 27.94
C ASN A 166 -38.61 -3.15 26.90
N SER A 167 -37.30 -3.33 27.15
CA SER A 167 -36.29 -3.15 26.11
C SER A 167 -36.31 -4.31 25.12
N ASN A 168 -35.99 -4.01 23.86
CA ASN A 168 -35.88 -4.96 22.75
C ASN A 168 -34.44 -5.49 22.58
N GLY A 169 -34.24 -6.30 21.53
CA GLY A 169 -32.92 -6.80 21.14
C GLY A 169 -32.37 -7.86 22.08
N PHE A 170 -31.08 -7.75 22.43
CA PHE A 170 -30.41 -8.72 23.30
C PHE A 170 -31.08 -8.81 24.69
N VAL A 171 -31.57 -7.68 25.22
CA VAL A 171 -32.27 -7.60 26.51
C VAL A 171 -33.52 -8.51 26.51
N LYS A 172 -34.40 -8.32 25.52
CA LYS A 172 -35.62 -9.13 25.37
C LYS A 172 -35.30 -10.60 25.15
N THR A 173 -34.25 -10.90 24.40
CA THR A 173 -33.80 -12.26 24.12
C THR A 173 -33.40 -12.98 25.41
N ILE A 174 -32.56 -12.36 26.23
CA ILE A 174 -32.11 -12.97 27.50
C ILE A 174 -33.26 -13.06 28.50
N LEU A 175 -34.06 -12.01 28.67
CA LEU A 175 -35.20 -12.03 29.59
C LEU A 175 -36.27 -13.05 29.19
N GLY A 176 -36.48 -13.26 27.88
CA GLY A 176 -37.45 -14.25 27.39
C GLY A 176 -37.07 -15.70 27.69
N LEU A 177 -35.78 -15.98 27.92
CA LEU A 177 -35.26 -17.31 28.25
C LEU A 177 -35.20 -17.61 29.75
N ASN A 178 -35.42 -16.60 30.60
CA ASN A 178 -35.14 -16.67 32.02
C ASN A 178 -36.27 -16.07 32.88
N LYS A 179 -36.34 -16.49 34.15
CA LYS A 179 -37.18 -15.77 35.11
C LYS A 179 -36.53 -14.43 35.45
N ASN A 180 -37.29 -13.34 35.28
CA ASN A 180 -36.83 -11.99 35.62
C ASN A 180 -36.41 -11.92 37.11
N SER A 181 -35.25 -11.33 37.38
CA SER A 181 -34.69 -11.14 38.71
C SER A 181 -33.79 -9.90 38.74
N LYS A 182 -33.62 -9.29 39.92
CA LYS A 182 -32.75 -8.11 40.08
C LYS A 182 -31.32 -8.39 39.61
N GLU A 183 -30.77 -9.55 39.97
CA GLU A 183 -29.42 -9.96 39.58
C GLU A 183 -29.26 -10.04 38.05
N LEU A 184 -30.19 -10.70 37.36
CA LEU A 184 -30.17 -10.77 35.90
C LEU A 184 -30.26 -9.38 35.26
N ASN A 185 -31.12 -8.51 35.78
CA ASN A 185 -31.28 -7.16 35.25
C ASN A 185 -30.01 -6.32 35.42
N VAL A 186 -29.30 -6.45 36.55
CA VAL A 186 -28.00 -5.80 36.74
C VAL A 186 -26.97 -6.31 35.73
N LEU A 187 -26.91 -7.62 35.49
CA LEU A 187 -25.98 -8.19 34.51
C LEU A 187 -26.29 -7.75 33.08
N ILE A 188 -27.58 -7.69 32.71
CA ILE A 188 -28.03 -7.19 31.40
C ILE A 188 -27.68 -5.72 31.23
N PHE A 189 -27.93 -4.90 32.25
CA PHE A 189 -27.55 -3.49 32.24
C PHE A 189 -26.03 -3.32 32.16
N TYR A 190 -25.26 -4.14 32.87
CA TYR A 190 -23.81 -4.10 32.76
C TYR A 190 -23.32 -4.50 31.35
N ALA A 191 -23.95 -5.51 30.74
CA ALA A 191 -23.69 -5.88 29.35
C ALA A 191 -24.01 -4.72 28.39
N SER A 192 -25.08 -3.97 28.65
CA SER A 192 -25.51 -2.87 27.81
C SER A 192 -24.47 -1.76 27.69
N ILE A 193 -23.67 -1.51 28.74
CA ILE A 193 -22.61 -0.48 28.75
C ILE A 193 -21.55 -0.76 27.67
N TYR A 194 -21.05 -1.99 27.59
CA TYR A 194 -20.03 -2.35 26.58
C TYR A 194 -20.66 -2.54 25.20
N SER A 195 -21.87 -3.07 25.20
CA SER A 195 -22.66 -3.28 24.00
C SER A 195 -23.02 -1.97 23.29
N SER A 196 -23.29 -0.88 24.03
CA SER A 196 -23.55 0.44 23.45
C SER A 196 -22.34 1.01 22.72
N SER A 197 -21.15 0.91 23.32
CA SER A 197 -19.90 1.37 22.71
C SER A 197 -19.68 0.71 21.33
N ILE A 198 -19.87 -0.62 21.26
CA ILE A 198 -19.74 -1.38 20.03
C ILE A 198 -20.83 -1.01 19.02
N TYR A 199 -22.08 -0.85 19.48
CA TYR A 199 -23.20 -0.42 18.63
C TYR A 199 -22.90 0.94 17.96
N TYR A 200 -22.39 1.92 18.71
CA TYR A 200 -22.04 3.23 18.16
C TYR A 200 -20.85 3.16 17.19
N TYR A 201 -19.83 2.35 17.49
CA TYR A 201 -18.69 2.14 16.60
C TYR A 201 -19.08 1.52 15.24
N ILE A 202 -20.01 0.57 15.25
CA ILE A 202 -20.57 -0.01 14.01
C ILE A 202 -21.30 1.06 13.19
N ASN A 203 -21.97 2.01 13.84
CA ASN A 203 -22.75 3.09 13.24
C ASN A 203 -21.94 4.39 13.02
N ASP A 204 -20.65 4.24 12.72
CA ASP A 204 -19.74 5.32 12.31
C ASP A 204 -19.33 6.35 13.38
N GLU A 205 -19.47 6.03 14.67
CA GLU A 205 -18.74 6.76 15.70
C GLU A 205 -17.25 6.36 15.75
N THR A 206 -16.40 7.35 16.01
CA THR A 206 -14.95 7.15 16.09
C THR A 206 -14.54 6.63 17.47
N SER A 207 -14.18 5.36 17.54
CA SER A 207 -13.56 4.75 18.72
C SER A 207 -12.23 4.08 18.34
N SER A 208 -11.32 3.95 19.29
CA SER A 208 -10.06 3.25 19.07
C SER A 208 -10.28 1.74 19.02
N LEU A 209 -9.51 1.03 18.19
CA LEU A 209 -9.59 -0.44 18.11
C LEU A 209 -9.24 -1.13 19.43
N SER A 210 -8.42 -0.49 20.29
CA SER A 210 -8.14 -0.98 21.64
C SER A 210 -9.36 -0.94 22.55
N GLU A 211 -10.17 0.12 22.47
CA GLU A 211 -11.41 0.22 23.23
C GLU A 211 -12.40 -0.85 22.77
N ILE A 212 -12.58 -1.01 21.46
CA ILE A 212 -13.45 -2.04 20.89
C ILE A 212 -13.05 -3.46 21.32
N TYR A 213 -11.76 -3.76 21.31
CA TYR A 213 -11.27 -5.05 21.83
C TYR A 213 -11.58 -5.22 23.32
N SER A 214 -11.32 -4.20 24.13
CA SER A 214 -11.63 -4.21 25.57
C SER A 214 -13.12 -4.43 25.82
N ASP A 215 -13.98 -3.75 25.08
CA ASP A 215 -15.43 -3.84 25.24
C ASP A 215 -15.97 -5.21 24.87
N VAL A 216 -15.48 -5.82 23.78
CA VAL A 216 -15.82 -7.19 23.40
C VAL A 216 -15.36 -8.19 24.46
N ASN A 217 -14.15 -8.04 24.99
CA ASN A 217 -13.63 -8.90 26.05
C ASN A 217 -14.43 -8.75 27.36
N ASN A 218 -14.82 -7.53 27.73
CA ASN A 218 -15.66 -7.30 28.89
C ASN A 218 -17.06 -7.90 28.70
N LEU A 219 -17.65 -7.75 27.51
CA LEU A 219 -18.92 -8.37 27.17
C LEU A 219 -18.84 -9.90 27.28
N LEU A 220 -17.79 -10.51 26.73
CA LEU A 220 -17.52 -11.95 26.86
C LEU A 220 -17.51 -12.38 28.34
N ASN A 221 -16.82 -11.64 29.20
CA ASN A 221 -16.76 -11.96 30.63
C ASN A 221 -18.14 -11.84 31.31
N ILE A 222 -18.94 -10.84 30.95
CA ILE A 222 -20.30 -10.69 31.48
C ILE A 222 -21.19 -11.85 31.05
N TYR A 223 -21.14 -12.27 29.78
CA TYR A 223 -21.92 -13.42 29.31
C TYR A 223 -21.48 -14.73 29.97
N LYS A 224 -20.18 -14.94 30.19
CA LYS A 224 -19.68 -16.07 30.99
C LYS A 224 -20.24 -16.03 32.42
N GLU A 225 -20.33 -14.85 33.03
CA GLU A 225 -20.88 -14.70 34.38
C GLU A 225 -22.40 -14.92 34.44
N ILE A 226 -23.14 -14.46 33.44
CA ILE A 226 -24.58 -14.76 33.28
C ILE A 226 -24.79 -16.28 33.22
N GLU A 227 -24.01 -16.97 32.39
CA GLU A 227 -24.10 -18.43 32.23
C GLU A 227 -23.65 -19.18 33.48
N ARG A 228 -22.56 -18.74 34.13
CA ARG A 228 -22.05 -19.31 35.38
C ARG A 228 -23.09 -19.24 36.50
N LYS A 229 -23.91 -18.19 36.52
CA LYS A 229 -25.03 -18.00 37.47
C LYS A 229 -26.28 -18.81 37.10
N GLY A 230 -26.23 -19.60 36.03
CA GLY A 230 -27.30 -20.51 35.61
C GLY A 230 -28.37 -19.88 34.72
N TYR A 231 -28.15 -18.64 34.24
CA TYR A 231 -29.05 -18.00 33.29
C TYR A 231 -28.76 -18.48 31.86
N LYS A 232 -29.82 -18.64 31.06
CA LYS A 232 -29.75 -19.06 29.67
C LYS A 232 -29.52 -17.87 28.74
N THR A 233 -28.51 -17.96 27.89
CA THR A 233 -28.16 -16.92 26.90
C THR A 233 -28.61 -17.29 25.47
N GLY A 234 -28.89 -18.57 25.22
CA GLY A 234 -29.41 -19.05 23.94
C GLY A 234 -28.41 -18.87 22.80
N LYS A 235 -28.82 -18.18 21.73
CA LYS A 235 -27.94 -17.83 20.60
C LYS A 235 -26.84 -16.84 20.98
N LEU A 236 -27.04 -16.09 22.06
CA LEU A 236 -26.14 -15.07 22.58
C LEU A 236 -25.12 -15.66 23.56
N ASN A 237 -24.65 -16.89 23.35
CA ASN A 237 -23.78 -17.56 24.32
C ASN A 237 -22.34 -17.02 24.34
N SER A 238 -21.66 -17.24 25.45
CA SER A 238 -20.28 -16.78 25.62
C SER A 238 -19.30 -17.46 24.65
N GLU A 239 -19.57 -18.69 24.23
CA GLU A 239 -18.74 -19.43 23.27
C GLU A 239 -18.66 -18.70 21.92
N ASN A 240 -19.79 -18.21 21.42
CA ASN A 240 -19.85 -17.39 20.22
C ASN A 240 -19.00 -16.11 20.35
N LEU A 241 -19.05 -15.46 21.52
CA LEU A 241 -18.23 -14.27 21.81
C LEU A 241 -16.73 -14.59 21.93
N VAL A 242 -16.32 -15.81 22.29
CA VAL A 242 -14.91 -16.21 22.25
C VAL A 242 -14.38 -16.11 20.83
N TYR A 243 -15.09 -16.67 19.84
CA TYR A 243 -14.66 -16.59 18.45
C TYR A 243 -14.56 -15.15 17.93
N LEU A 244 -15.48 -14.27 18.36
CA LEU A 244 -15.42 -12.85 18.03
C LEU A 244 -14.19 -12.18 18.67
N ASN A 245 -13.98 -12.43 19.97
CA ASN A 245 -12.88 -11.86 20.73
C ASN A 245 -11.51 -12.25 20.14
N ASP A 246 -11.33 -13.54 19.82
CA ASP A 246 -10.08 -14.05 19.26
C ASP A 246 -9.79 -13.43 17.88
N PHE A 247 -10.82 -13.31 17.03
CA PHE A 247 -10.70 -12.64 15.74
C PHE A 247 -10.29 -11.18 15.91
N ILE A 248 -10.95 -10.43 16.80
CA ILE A 248 -10.64 -9.02 17.03
C ILE A 248 -9.23 -8.88 17.60
N GLN A 249 -8.84 -9.72 18.57
CA GLN A 249 -7.49 -9.70 19.14
C GLN A 249 -6.41 -9.84 18.06
N GLU A 250 -6.56 -10.82 17.16
CA GLU A 250 -5.62 -11.03 16.05
C GLU A 250 -5.52 -9.79 15.16
N ARG A 251 -6.67 -9.25 14.74
CA ARG A 251 -6.75 -8.10 13.84
C ARG A 251 -6.19 -6.83 14.48
N VAL A 252 -6.52 -6.57 15.74
CA VAL A 252 -5.99 -5.44 16.52
C VAL A 252 -4.47 -5.56 16.69
N SER A 253 -3.95 -6.76 16.97
CA SER A 253 -2.50 -6.99 17.02
C SER A 253 -1.82 -6.62 15.70
N ASN A 254 -2.37 -7.07 14.57
CA ASN A 254 -1.84 -6.76 13.24
C ASN A 254 -1.90 -5.27 12.92
N TYR A 255 -2.98 -4.58 13.30
CA TYR A 255 -3.12 -3.13 13.15
C TYR A 255 -2.01 -2.37 13.87
N TYR A 256 -1.74 -2.69 15.14
CA TYR A 256 -0.71 -2.00 15.91
C TYR A 256 0.71 -2.37 15.47
N LYS A 257 0.96 -3.58 14.96
CA LYS A 257 2.22 -3.94 14.30
C LYS A 257 2.47 -3.05 13.07
N ASN A 258 1.47 -2.92 12.20
CA ASN A 258 1.54 -2.04 11.03
C ASN A 258 1.75 -0.58 11.43
N LEU A 259 1.06 -0.12 12.48
CA LEU A 259 1.25 1.24 13.02
C LEU A 259 2.68 1.47 13.53
N GLY A 260 3.29 0.45 14.15
CA GLY A 260 4.69 0.47 14.55
C GLY A 260 5.64 0.63 13.37
N ILE A 261 5.39 -0.10 12.27
CA ILE A 261 6.16 -0.02 11.03
C ILE A 261 6.00 1.37 10.40
N LEU A 262 4.79 1.90 10.30
CA LEU A 262 4.52 3.24 9.79
C LEU A 262 5.30 4.32 10.57
N LYS A 263 5.29 4.25 11.91
CA LYS A 263 6.07 5.17 12.75
C LYS A 263 7.58 5.06 12.51
N ALA A 264 8.10 3.86 12.24
CA ALA A 264 9.50 3.66 11.92
C ALA A 264 9.87 4.24 10.53
N LEU A 265 8.99 4.07 9.54
CA LEU A 265 9.15 4.64 8.20
C LEU A 265 9.09 6.18 8.24
N GLU A 266 8.19 6.77 9.03
CA GLU A 266 8.12 8.23 9.23
C GLU A 266 9.39 8.83 9.84
N LYS A 267 10.00 8.13 10.81
CA LYS A 267 11.28 8.57 11.40
C LYS A 267 12.43 8.51 10.40
N SER A 268 12.44 7.49 9.54
CA SER A 268 13.47 7.29 8.53
C SER A 268 13.45 8.41 7.47
N ASP A 269 12.25 8.85 7.10
CA ASP A 269 12.02 9.95 6.15
C ASP A 269 12.46 11.32 6.71
N LYS A 270 12.21 11.59 8.00
CA LYS A 270 12.62 12.85 8.65
C LYS A 270 14.14 13.01 8.81
N ASN A 271 14.89 11.91 8.87
CA ASN A 271 16.35 11.95 9.00
C ASN A 271 17.06 12.25 7.67
N GLU A 272 16.37 12.19 6.52
CA GLU A 272 16.94 12.55 5.21
C GLU A 272 16.78 14.03 4.88
N GLN A 273 15.86 14.74 5.54
CA GLN A 273 15.64 16.17 5.35
C GLN A 273 16.58 17.06 6.20
N LYS A 274 17.50 16.45 6.96
CA LYS A 274 18.54 17.13 7.75
C LYS A 274 19.91 16.88 7.15
#